data_AF-A0A7Y2C3X8-F1
#
_entry.id   AF-A0A7Y2C3X8-F1
#
_cell.length_a   1.000
_cell.length_b   1.000
_cell.length_c   1.000
_cell.angle_alpha   90.00
_cell.angle_beta   90.00
_cell.angle_gamma   90.00
#
_symmetry.space_group_name_H-M   'P 1'
#
loop_
_entity.id
_entity.type
_entity.pdbx_description
1 polymer ?
#
loop_
_entity_poly.entity_id
_entity_poly.type
_entity_poly.pdbx_seq_one_letter_code
_entity_poly.pdbx_strand_id
1 'polypeptide(L)'
;VKRGDYGRILAEFWADGPDSETPPGHWFTILNYVMDHPDFERRFQGQGDTLGSLEYDVKAYLALAGAVHDVAVTVWGIKGWYDYIRPVSAIRALCELGQRTDPDQMNYHPAGINLDSGYIELVQIGDTLAGESNEHVGKIKLKAWRGPDYINNPELDQAGVDWILGENWWPYQRPSFVTPNFAGYISGHSTFSRAAAEVLTLLTGDEFFPGGMGVFEVPQNEFLVFEEGPSENIQLQWATYRDASDQCSLSRIWGGIHPPADDIPGRLIGREIGIQAFEFARELYYKDEDGDGFYSFMDCDDSNAFMNPDQQEIAYNGLDDDCDPLTLDDDLDQDGFAMIDDCDDNNALINPNQLEITYNGLDDDCDPLTLDDDLDQDGFLLIDDCDDTNAEIYPGAEETANNGIDEDCDGSDLINAVIDPALIETRVYPNPVSQNLFVDLPSEETYQVQIHTIQGILLQKMNNQIGNIVIPTDHLPKGIYILVLRTNKGDKGTWKFVKN
;
A
#
# COMPACT_ATOMS: atom_id res chain seq x y z
N VAL A 1 -10.85 8.05 30.18
CA VAL A 1 -9.87 7.69 31.24
C VAL A 1 -9.73 8.83 32.22
N LYS A 2 -9.87 8.57 33.52
CA LYS A 2 -9.61 9.58 34.56
C LYS A 2 -8.12 9.94 34.57
N ARG A 3 -7.81 11.25 34.49
CA ARG A 3 -6.42 11.74 34.40
C ARG A 3 -5.55 11.32 35.60
N GLY A 4 -6.13 11.22 36.79
CA GLY A 4 -5.43 10.78 37.99
C GLY A 4 -4.99 9.32 37.92
N ASP A 5 -5.85 8.43 37.40
CA ASP A 5 -5.48 7.03 37.19
C ASP A 5 -4.41 6.92 36.10
N TYR A 6 -4.64 7.56 34.94
CA TYR A 6 -3.66 7.55 33.84
C TYR A 6 -2.28 8.03 34.28
N GLY A 7 -2.22 9.12 35.04
CA GLY A 7 -0.97 9.70 35.55
C GLY A 7 -0.16 8.74 36.41
N ARG A 8 -0.84 8.10 37.36
CA ARG A 8 -0.24 7.14 38.30
C ARG A 8 0.19 5.85 37.61
N ILE A 9 -0.66 5.34 36.70
CA ILE A 9 -0.35 4.17 35.88
C ILE A 9 0.94 4.40 35.10
N LEU A 10 1.07 5.53 34.39
CA LEU A 10 2.29 5.79 33.62
C LEU A 10 3.52 5.86 34.52
N ALA A 11 3.41 6.57 35.64
CA ALA A 11 4.52 6.75 36.58
C ALA A 11 5.03 5.40 37.11
N GLU A 12 4.15 4.43 37.35
CA GLU A 12 4.50 3.10 37.86
C GLU A 12 4.90 2.12 36.76
N PHE A 13 4.20 2.11 35.62
CA PHE A 13 4.53 1.24 34.48
C PHE A 13 5.95 1.47 33.97
N TRP A 14 6.38 2.73 33.92
CA TRP A 14 7.72 3.13 33.48
C TRP A 14 8.66 3.43 34.66
N ALA A 15 8.31 3.06 35.91
CA ALA A 15 9.12 3.33 37.08
C ALA A 15 10.44 2.54 37.09
N ASP A 16 10.39 1.33 36.52
CA ASP A 16 11.48 0.35 36.45
C ASP A 16 12.10 0.11 37.86
N GLY A 17 11.29 -0.52 38.72
CA GLY A 17 11.58 -0.82 40.12
C GLY A 17 12.71 -1.83 40.36
N PRO A 18 13.15 -2.04 41.62
CA PRO A 18 14.26 -2.95 41.95
C PRO A 18 13.98 -4.43 41.63
N ASP A 19 12.71 -4.81 41.49
CA ASP A 19 12.27 -6.16 41.13
C ASP A 19 11.79 -6.25 39.66
N SER A 20 11.97 -5.20 38.85
CA SER A 20 11.66 -5.18 37.41
C SER A 20 12.91 -4.96 36.56
N GLU A 21 12.75 -5.05 35.25
CA GLU A 21 13.78 -4.64 34.31
C GLU A 21 14.12 -3.15 34.52
N THR A 22 15.40 -2.80 34.40
CA THR A 22 15.83 -1.41 34.24
C THR A 22 15.32 -0.84 32.89
N PRO A 23 15.36 0.48 32.65
CA PRO A 23 14.78 1.05 31.42
C PRO A 23 15.27 0.41 30.11
N PRO A 24 16.56 0.07 29.95
CA PRO A 24 17.00 -0.68 28.77
C PRO A 24 16.32 -2.05 28.64
N GLY A 25 16.16 -2.77 29.76
CA GLY A 25 15.53 -4.10 29.80
C GLY A 25 14.04 -4.05 29.44
N HIS A 26 13.32 -3.01 29.86
CA HIS A 26 11.92 -2.80 29.44
C HIS A 26 11.80 -2.78 27.90
N TRP A 27 12.74 -2.11 27.22
CA TRP A 27 12.75 -2.08 25.75
C TRP A 27 13.11 -3.42 25.09
N PHE A 28 13.85 -4.30 25.78
CA PHE A 28 13.99 -5.69 25.32
C PHE A 28 12.69 -6.48 25.48
N THR A 29 11.92 -6.24 26.54
CA THR A 29 10.58 -6.85 26.69
C THR A 29 9.65 -6.39 25.56
N ILE A 30 9.69 -5.11 25.19
CA ILE A 30 8.94 -4.57 24.04
C ILE A 30 9.43 -5.19 22.72
N LEU A 31 10.75 -5.28 22.50
CA LEU A 31 11.30 -5.93 21.31
C LEU A 31 10.83 -7.38 21.19
N ASN A 32 10.84 -8.14 22.29
CA ASN A 32 10.34 -9.52 22.29
C ASN A 32 8.84 -9.59 22.00
N TYR A 33 8.05 -8.70 22.61
CA TYR A 33 6.63 -8.59 22.31
C TYR A 33 6.36 -8.36 20.82
N VAL A 34 7.15 -7.49 20.18
CA VAL A 34 7.08 -7.23 18.73
C VAL A 34 7.45 -8.48 17.94
N MET A 35 8.58 -9.12 18.26
CA MET A 35 9.09 -10.29 17.53
C MET A 35 8.24 -11.57 17.69
N ASP A 36 7.50 -11.67 18.79
CA ASP A 36 6.58 -12.77 19.08
C ASP A 36 5.17 -12.52 18.51
N HIS A 37 4.90 -11.34 17.96
CA HIS A 37 3.60 -11.03 17.39
C HIS A 37 3.32 -11.88 16.13
N PRO A 38 2.12 -12.47 15.96
CA PRO A 38 1.80 -13.31 14.80
C PRO A 38 1.95 -12.63 13.44
N ASP A 39 1.67 -11.32 13.38
CA ASP A 39 1.77 -10.53 12.15
C ASP A 39 3.18 -9.98 11.89
N PHE A 40 4.19 -10.37 12.69
CA PHE A 40 5.54 -9.88 12.53
C PHE A 40 6.38 -10.80 11.64
N GLU A 41 6.92 -10.24 10.56
CA GLU A 41 7.88 -10.91 9.67
C GLU A 41 9.31 -10.53 10.01
N ARG A 42 10.19 -11.53 10.12
CA ARG A 42 11.62 -11.34 10.47
C ARG A 42 12.45 -10.87 9.27
N ARG A 43 12.06 -9.75 8.67
CA ARG A 43 12.79 -9.09 7.58
C ARG A 43 13.61 -7.94 8.15
N PHE A 44 14.87 -7.84 7.76
CA PHE A 44 15.74 -6.78 8.27
C PHE A 44 15.34 -5.45 7.63
N GLN A 45 15.05 -4.45 8.45
CA GLN A 45 14.41 -3.19 8.01
C GLN A 45 13.08 -3.39 7.26
N GLY A 46 12.37 -4.50 7.49
CA GLY A 46 11.13 -4.82 6.80
C GLY A 46 11.31 -5.18 5.32
N GLN A 47 12.55 -5.38 4.86
CA GLN A 47 12.89 -5.59 3.45
C GLN A 47 13.72 -6.87 3.27
N GLY A 48 13.86 -7.29 2.01
CA GLY A 48 14.61 -8.49 1.65
C GLY A 48 13.97 -9.77 2.17
N ASP A 49 14.74 -10.86 2.16
CA ASP A 49 14.29 -12.17 2.60
C ASP A 49 13.97 -12.25 4.10
N THR A 50 13.04 -13.15 4.43
CA THR A 50 12.77 -13.49 5.84
C THR A 50 13.98 -14.21 6.43
N LEU A 51 14.54 -13.65 7.50
CA LEU A 51 15.64 -14.24 8.23
C LEU A 51 15.17 -15.36 9.16
N GLY A 52 16.07 -16.32 9.40
CA GLY A 52 15.88 -17.32 10.45
C GLY A 52 15.80 -16.67 11.84
N SER A 53 15.03 -17.26 12.77
CA SER A 53 14.79 -16.68 14.09
C SER A 53 16.07 -16.33 14.86
N LEU A 54 17.01 -17.28 14.95
CA LEU A 54 18.28 -17.06 15.64
C LEU A 54 19.09 -15.90 15.03
N GLU A 55 19.09 -15.79 13.71
CA GLU A 55 19.83 -14.74 13.03
C GLU A 55 19.21 -13.37 13.28
N TYR A 56 17.89 -13.27 13.14
CA TYR A 56 17.15 -12.03 13.43
C TYR A 56 17.36 -11.61 14.89
N ASP A 57 17.18 -12.53 15.84
CA ASP A 57 17.31 -12.25 17.27
C ASP A 57 18.71 -11.71 17.60
N VAL A 58 19.77 -12.30 17.04
CA VAL A 58 21.15 -11.83 17.25
C VAL A 58 21.35 -10.42 16.71
N LYS A 59 20.88 -10.13 15.49
CA LYS A 59 21.01 -8.80 14.87
C LYS A 59 20.19 -7.76 15.64
N ALA A 60 18.94 -8.08 15.98
CA ALA A 60 18.03 -7.24 16.73
C ALA A 60 18.58 -6.88 18.12
N TYR A 61 19.04 -7.89 18.87
CA TYR A 61 19.62 -7.68 20.19
C TYR A 61 20.94 -6.91 20.11
N LEU A 62 21.80 -7.15 19.10
CA LEU A 62 23.03 -6.37 18.96
C LEU A 62 22.72 -4.90 18.72
N ALA A 63 21.81 -4.60 17.78
CA ALA A 63 21.44 -3.23 17.45
C ALA A 63 20.84 -2.49 18.66
N LEU A 64 19.88 -3.10 19.35
CA LEU A 64 19.25 -2.48 20.53
C LEU A 64 20.24 -2.37 21.70
N ALA A 65 21.02 -3.42 21.99
CA ALA A 65 21.99 -3.41 23.08
C ALA A 65 23.09 -2.36 22.87
N GLY A 66 23.61 -2.26 21.63
CA GLY A 66 24.59 -1.25 21.26
C GLY A 66 24.05 0.16 21.48
N ALA A 67 22.87 0.45 20.93
CA ALA A 67 22.23 1.76 21.07
C ALA A 67 21.98 2.16 22.52
N VAL A 68 21.38 1.27 23.33
CA VAL A 68 21.13 1.59 24.74
C VAL A 68 22.44 1.67 25.54
N HIS A 69 23.48 0.92 25.18
CA HIS A 69 24.79 1.07 25.83
C HIS A 69 25.40 2.46 25.58
N ASP A 70 25.39 2.94 24.34
CA ASP A 70 25.90 4.27 23.98
C ASP A 70 25.08 5.39 24.61
N VAL A 71 23.76 5.20 24.74
CA VAL A 71 22.92 6.07 25.55
C VAL A 71 23.39 6.11 27.00
N ALA A 72 23.70 4.96 27.61
CA ALA A 72 24.14 4.92 29.01
C ALA A 72 25.44 5.72 29.20
N VAL A 73 26.42 5.53 28.31
CA VAL A 73 27.68 6.31 28.35
C VAL A 73 27.38 7.81 28.25
N THR A 74 26.55 8.22 27.30
CA THR A 74 26.22 9.63 27.05
C THR A 74 25.45 10.25 28.20
N VAL A 75 24.38 9.60 28.67
CA VAL A 75 23.51 10.08 29.74
C VAL A 75 24.31 10.24 31.04
N TRP A 76 25.12 9.25 31.42
CA TRP A 76 25.90 9.34 32.65
C TRP A 76 27.03 10.36 32.54
N GLY A 77 27.63 10.54 31.35
CA GLY A 77 28.58 11.62 31.09
C GLY A 77 27.95 13.00 31.31
N ILE A 78 26.77 13.24 30.75
CA ILE A 78 26.02 14.48 30.90
C ILE A 78 25.60 14.70 32.36
N LYS A 79 25.05 13.68 33.02
CA LYS A 79 24.67 13.74 34.44
C LYS A 79 25.85 14.10 35.33
N GLY A 80 27.00 13.47 35.11
CA GLY A 80 28.23 13.76 35.86
C GLY A 80 28.78 15.16 35.61
N TRP A 81 28.63 15.69 34.40
CA TRP A 81 29.08 17.03 34.04
C TRP A 81 28.23 18.14 34.68
N TYR A 82 26.91 18.03 34.60
CA TYR A 82 26.00 19.08 35.09
C TYR A 82 25.65 18.97 36.57
N ASP A 83 25.72 17.77 37.16
CA ASP A 83 25.36 17.48 38.56
C ASP A 83 24.04 18.16 39.00
N TYR A 84 23.05 18.10 38.11
CA TYR A 84 21.82 18.89 38.21
C TYR A 84 20.87 18.40 39.31
N ILE A 85 20.26 19.34 40.03
CA ILE A 85 19.37 19.08 41.18
C ILE A 85 18.06 18.37 40.79
N ARG A 86 17.51 17.56 41.71
CA ARG A 86 16.20 16.90 41.56
C ARG A 86 15.05 17.80 42.05
N PRO A 87 13.81 17.63 41.52
CA PRO A 87 12.65 18.41 41.92
C PRO A 87 12.38 18.43 43.42
N VAL A 88 12.49 17.28 44.11
CA VAL A 88 12.26 17.20 45.56
C VAL A 88 13.19 18.12 46.35
N SER A 89 14.47 18.16 46.00
CA SER A 89 15.45 19.02 46.66
C SER A 89 15.21 20.49 46.31
N ALA A 90 14.94 20.78 45.03
CA ALA A 90 14.69 22.15 44.58
C ALA A 90 13.42 22.75 45.21
N ILE A 91 12.30 22.04 45.17
CA ILE A 91 11.01 22.51 45.69
C ILE A 91 11.10 22.77 47.19
N ARG A 92 11.65 21.81 47.96
CA ARG A 92 11.76 21.95 49.41
C ARG A 92 12.69 23.10 49.79
N ALA A 93 13.85 23.22 49.15
CA ALA A 93 14.79 24.31 49.42
C ALA A 93 14.17 25.68 49.11
N LEU A 94 13.45 25.82 47.99
CA LEU A 94 12.75 27.06 47.65
C LEU A 94 11.62 27.38 48.64
N CYS A 95 10.87 26.38 49.10
CA CYS A 95 9.81 26.56 50.09
C CYS A 95 10.34 26.93 51.48
N GLU A 96 11.49 26.38 51.87
CA GLU A 96 12.17 26.69 53.14
C GLU A 96 12.64 28.15 53.18
N LEU A 97 13.08 28.70 52.04
CA LEU A 97 13.44 30.11 51.93
C LEU A 97 12.25 31.07 52.04
N GLY A 98 11.05 30.63 51.65
CA GLY A 98 9.83 31.44 51.64
C GLY A 98 9.36 31.82 50.22
N GLN A 99 8.53 32.85 50.11
CA GLN A 99 7.95 33.28 48.83
C GLN A 99 8.70 34.47 48.22
N ARG A 100 8.77 34.57 46.89
CA ARG A 100 9.45 35.67 46.18
C ARG A 100 8.53 36.59 45.37
N THR A 101 7.21 36.43 45.50
CA THR A 101 6.20 37.10 44.67
C THR A 101 5.86 38.49 45.17
N ASP A 102 5.74 38.66 46.49
CA ASP A 102 5.33 39.93 47.10
C ASP A 102 6.28 40.32 48.24
N PRO A 103 7.12 41.36 48.07
CA PRO A 103 8.05 41.81 49.10
C PRO A 103 7.39 42.37 50.36
N ASP A 104 6.09 42.74 50.30
CA ASP A 104 5.35 43.30 51.43
C ASP A 104 4.60 42.22 52.24
N GLN A 105 4.56 40.98 51.74
CA GLN A 105 3.97 39.85 52.45
C GLN A 105 4.96 39.13 53.36
N MET A 106 4.40 38.37 54.31
CA MET A 106 5.20 37.56 55.22
C MET A 106 6.06 36.53 54.48
N ASN A 107 7.16 36.14 55.12
CA ASN A 107 8.09 35.12 54.61
C ASN A 107 8.61 35.42 53.20
N TYR A 108 8.84 36.70 52.86
CA TYR A 108 9.45 37.08 51.60
C TYR A 108 10.94 36.75 51.57
N HIS A 109 11.40 36.14 50.48
CA HIS A 109 12.80 35.94 50.18
C HIS A 109 13.04 35.99 48.66
N PRO A 110 14.02 36.77 48.15
CA PRO A 110 14.21 36.96 46.70
C PRO A 110 14.58 35.67 45.95
N ALA A 111 15.14 34.67 46.64
CA ALA A 111 15.45 33.35 46.09
C ALA A 111 14.40 32.28 46.47
N GLY A 112 13.25 32.66 47.02
CA GLY A 112 12.15 31.76 47.38
C GLY A 112 11.32 31.28 46.19
N ILE A 113 10.21 30.61 46.48
CA ILE A 113 9.26 30.11 45.47
C ILE A 113 8.24 31.18 45.06
N ASN A 114 7.76 31.15 43.82
CA ASN A 114 6.64 32.00 43.43
C ASN A 114 5.33 31.46 44.02
N LEU A 115 4.49 32.35 44.55
CA LEU A 115 3.10 32.03 44.86
C LEU A 115 2.31 31.87 43.55
N ASP A 116 1.36 30.93 43.57
CA ASP A 116 0.45 30.64 42.49
C ASP A 116 -0.92 30.33 43.09
N SER A 117 -1.91 31.18 42.83
CA SER A 117 -3.20 31.11 43.51
C SER A 117 -3.89 29.78 43.24
N GLY A 118 -4.28 29.08 44.31
CA GLY A 118 -4.88 27.75 44.24
C GLY A 118 -3.88 26.58 44.17
N TYR A 119 -2.57 26.85 44.09
CA TYR A 119 -1.52 25.81 44.00
C TYR A 119 -0.36 26.01 44.97
N ILE A 120 0.15 27.22 45.13
CA ILE A 120 1.29 27.58 45.98
C ILE A 120 0.91 28.84 46.77
N GLU A 121 0.69 28.68 48.07
CA GLU A 121 0.17 29.74 48.92
C GLU A 121 0.91 29.82 50.25
N LEU A 122 0.71 30.91 50.97
CA LEU A 122 1.13 31.02 52.37
C LEU A 122 0.08 30.36 53.27
N VAL A 123 0.53 29.62 54.28
CA VAL A 123 -0.33 29.13 55.36
C VAL A 123 -0.87 30.34 56.13
N GLN A 124 -2.19 30.44 56.24
CA GLN A 124 -2.90 31.51 56.93
C GLN A 124 -3.34 31.09 58.33
N ILE A 125 -3.64 32.07 59.18
CA ILE A 125 -4.28 31.80 60.49
C ILE A 125 -5.63 31.14 60.24
N GLY A 126 -5.88 30.01 60.93
CA GLY A 126 -7.11 29.23 60.80
C GLY A 126 -7.07 28.15 59.72
N ASP A 127 -6.01 28.08 58.90
CA ASP A 127 -5.78 26.90 58.05
C ASP A 127 -5.54 25.67 58.92
N THR A 128 -6.01 24.49 58.48
CA THR A 128 -5.69 23.21 59.15
C THR A 128 -4.19 22.98 59.27
N LEU A 129 -3.41 23.47 58.30
CA LEU A 129 -1.95 23.39 58.28
C LEU A 129 -1.26 24.39 59.20
N ALA A 130 -1.96 25.34 59.82
CA ALA A 130 -1.35 26.36 60.69
C ALA A 130 -0.66 25.76 61.92
N GLY A 131 -1.09 24.57 62.36
CA GLY A 131 -0.68 23.95 63.63
C GLY A 131 -1.44 24.51 64.83
N GLU A 132 -1.37 23.82 65.97
CA GLU A 132 -2.16 24.17 67.16
C GLU A 132 -1.77 25.53 67.76
N SER A 133 -0.52 25.94 67.54
CA SER A 133 0.06 27.21 68.02
C SER A 133 0.32 28.20 66.90
N ASN A 134 -0.25 28.00 65.69
CA ASN A 134 0.04 28.77 64.48
C ASN A 134 1.54 28.72 64.07
N GLU A 135 2.26 27.66 64.45
CA GLU A 135 3.70 27.49 64.22
C GLU A 135 4.08 27.39 62.74
N HIS A 136 3.12 27.12 61.85
CA HIS A 136 3.34 27.01 60.41
C HIS A 136 2.80 28.22 59.64
N VAL A 137 2.16 29.20 60.29
CA VAL A 137 1.63 30.39 59.60
C VAL A 137 2.78 31.15 58.91
N GLY A 138 2.59 31.45 57.62
CA GLY A 138 3.61 32.04 56.75
C GLY A 138 4.55 31.07 56.06
N LYS A 139 4.55 29.79 56.42
CA LYS A 139 5.21 28.78 55.60
C LYS A 139 4.50 28.63 54.26
N ILE A 140 5.20 28.06 53.29
CA ILE A 140 4.62 27.73 52.00
C ILE A 140 3.80 26.44 52.13
N LYS A 141 2.57 26.45 51.62
CA LYS A 141 1.74 25.27 51.37
C LYS A 141 1.59 25.04 49.88
N LEU A 142 1.58 23.76 49.48
CA LEU A 142 1.43 23.31 48.11
C LEU A 142 0.18 22.44 48.00
N LYS A 143 -0.62 22.64 46.95
CA LYS A 143 -1.74 21.76 46.62
C LYS A 143 -1.25 20.63 45.73
N ALA A 144 -1.00 19.46 46.31
CA ALA A 144 -0.33 18.35 45.66
C ALA A 144 -0.81 16.99 46.19
N TRP A 145 -0.30 15.90 45.62
CA TRP A 145 -0.43 14.57 46.22
C TRP A 145 0.12 14.61 47.66
N ARG A 146 -0.67 14.14 48.64
CA ARG A 146 -0.34 14.35 50.06
C ARG A 146 0.88 13.57 50.54
N GLY A 147 1.33 12.58 49.77
CA GLY A 147 2.54 11.82 50.06
C GLY A 147 2.29 10.47 50.75
N PRO A 148 3.36 9.69 50.91
CA PRO A 148 3.27 8.33 51.43
C PRO A 148 2.80 8.24 52.89
N ASP A 149 2.96 9.30 53.69
CA ASP A 149 2.53 9.33 55.09
C ASP A 149 1.00 9.23 55.25
N TYR A 150 0.24 9.42 54.15
CA TYR A 150 -1.22 9.29 54.12
C TYR A 150 -1.68 7.91 53.62
N ILE A 151 -0.76 6.97 53.39
CA ILE A 151 -1.03 5.62 52.91
C ILE A 151 -0.52 4.63 53.96
N ASN A 152 -1.44 3.99 54.70
CA ASN A 152 -1.08 2.97 55.68
C ASN A 152 -1.11 1.57 55.05
N ASN A 153 -2.12 1.31 54.23
CA ASN A 153 -2.22 0.11 53.42
C ASN A 153 -2.38 0.49 51.93
N PRO A 154 -1.38 0.24 51.07
CA PRO A 154 -1.46 0.59 49.65
C PRO A 154 -2.54 -0.18 48.89
N GLU A 155 -3.10 -1.27 49.44
CA GLU A 155 -4.23 -1.98 48.83
C GLU A 155 -5.60 -1.32 49.10
N LEU A 156 -5.68 -0.41 50.09
CA LEU A 156 -6.96 0.15 50.57
C LEU A 156 -6.98 1.67 50.64
N ASP A 157 -5.81 2.29 50.75
CA ASP A 157 -5.69 3.72 51.00
C ASP A 157 -5.24 4.46 49.73
N GLN A 158 -5.72 5.70 49.59
CA GLN A 158 -5.25 6.67 48.62
C GLN A 158 -4.81 7.93 49.36
N ALA A 159 -3.61 8.44 49.07
CA ALA A 159 -3.19 9.69 49.68
C ALA A 159 -4.04 10.84 49.15
N GLY A 160 -4.46 10.83 47.88
CA GLY A 160 -5.25 11.92 47.31
C GLY A 160 -4.51 13.27 47.25
N VAL A 161 -5.22 14.32 46.86
CA VAL A 161 -4.66 15.67 46.66
C VAL A 161 -5.24 16.65 47.67
N ASP A 162 -4.38 17.34 48.39
CA ASP A 162 -4.77 18.43 49.30
C ASP A 162 -3.58 19.39 49.53
N TRP A 163 -3.79 20.40 50.36
CA TRP A 163 -2.71 21.25 50.85
C TRP A 163 -1.77 20.48 51.78
N ILE A 164 -0.47 20.56 51.50
CA ILE A 164 0.62 20.09 52.36
C ILE A 164 1.65 21.19 52.57
N LEU A 165 2.43 21.12 53.65
CA LEU A 165 3.59 22.01 53.81
C LEU A 165 4.61 21.72 52.70
N GLY A 166 5.12 22.78 52.04
CA GLY A 166 6.02 22.64 50.90
C GLY A 166 7.35 21.95 51.25
N GLU A 167 7.82 22.12 52.48
CA GLU A 167 8.99 21.41 53.03
C GLU A 167 8.79 19.89 53.13
N ASN A 168 7.54 19.41 53.12
CA ASN A 168 7.17 18.01 53.20
C ASN A 168 6.81 17.41 51.82
N TRP A 169 6.87 18.18 50.73
CA TRP A 169 6.46 17.71 49.41
C TRP A 169 7.26 16.48 48.95
N TRP A 170 6.57 15.47 48.41
CA TRP A 170 7.17 14.26 47.86
C TRP A 170 6.75 14.06 46.39
N PRO A 171 7.64 13.60 45.51
CA PRO A 171 7.25 13.10 44.19
C PRO A 171 6.37 11.84 44.34
N TYR A 172 5.62 11.44 43.31
CA TYR A 172 4.78 10.24 43.41
C TYR A 172 5.64 8.96 43.38
N GLN A 173 6.01 8.48 44.56
CA GLN A 173 6.84 7.29 44.77
C GLN A 173 6.69 6.73 46.21
N ARG A 174 6.92 5.43 46.41
CA ARG A 174 7.01 4.81 47.74
C ARG A 174 8.24 5.33 48.52
N PRO A 175 8.21 5.36 49.86
CA PRO A 175 9.39 5.71 50.67
C PRO A 175 10.59 4.79 50.43
N SER A 176 10.33 3.51 50.14
CA SER A 176 11.35 2.50 49.79
C SER A 176 11.85 2.62 48.35
N PHE A 177 11.14 3.36 47.49
CA PHE A 177 11.51 3.63 46.12
C PHE A 177 11.90 5.10 46.01
N VAL A 178 13.12 5.40 46.44
CA VAL A 178 13.62 6.77 46.53
C VAL A 178 13.95 7.35 45.17
N THR A 179 13.85 8.68 45.06
CA THR A 179 14.34 9.42 43.89
C THR A 179 15.74 8.90 43.54
N PRO A 180 15.98 8.44 42.30
CA PRO A 180 17.22 7.75 41.97
C PRO A 180 18.46 8.59 42.34
N ASN A 181 19.46 7.93 42.90
CA ASN A 181 20.64 8.54 43.53
C ASN A 181 21.70 9.05 42.52
N PHE A 182 21.23 9.75 41.48
CA PHE A 182 22.04 10.39 40.46
C PHE A 182 21.36 11.69 39.98
N ALA A 183 22.17 12.59 39.40
CA ALA A 183 21.76 13.91 38.92
C ALA A 183 20.53 13.87 37.99
N GLY A 184 19.74 14.95 37.98
CA GLY A 184 18.52 15.08 37.20
C GLY A 184 18.77 15.18 35.68
N TYR A 185 19.46 16.22 35.25
CA TYR A 185 19.67 16.51 33.83
C TYR A 185 20.72 15.57 33.19
N ILE A 186 20.43 14.89 32.09
CA ILE A 186 19.16 14.70 31.38
C ILE A 186 18.39 13.46 31.88
N SER A 187 17.11 13.32 31.53
CA SER A 187 16.33 12.12 31.83
C SER A 187 16.89 10.90 31.09
N GLY A 188 17.35 9.90 31.85
CA GLY A 188 17.83 8.65 31.29
C GLY A 188 16.73 7.87 30.58
N HIS A 189 15.55 7.74 31.21
CA HIS A 189 14.40 7.04 30.62
C HIS A 189 14.01 7.67 29.29
N SER A 190 13.93 9.00 29.21
CA SER A 190 13.59 9.68 27.96
C SER A 190 14.61 9.40 26.84
N THR A 191 15.89 9.31 27.20
CA THR A 191 16.98 9.10 26.22
C THR A 191 17.02 7.65 25.75
N PHE A 192 16.96 6.68 26.68
CA PHE A 192 16.91 5.25 26.35
C PHE A 192 15.70 4.91 25.51
N SER A 193 14.53 5.37 25.95
CA SER A 193 13.28 5.08 25.28
C SER A 193 13.22 5.69 23.89
N ARG A 194 13.82 6.86 23.68
CA ARG A 194 13.87 7.44 22.34
C ARG A 194 14.82 6.68 21.43
N ALA A 195 16.02 6.34 21.89
CA ALA A 195 16.96 5.55 21.10
C ALA A 195 16.37 4.18 20.71
N ALA A 196 15.77 3.48 21.67
CA ALA A 196 15.15 2.18 21.43
C ALA A 196 13.99 2.27 20.42
N ALA A 197 13.14 3.29 20.51
CA ALA A 197 12.06 3.48 19.54
C ALA A 197 12.57 3.72 18.11
N GLU A 198 13.66 4.49 17.93
CA GLU A 198 14.27 4.66 16.61
C GLU A 198 14.88 3.35 16.11
N VAL A 199 15.57 2.59 16.97
CA VAL A 199 16.12 1.27 16.61
C VAL A 199 15.02 0.31 16.18
N LEU A 200 13.93 0.18 16.95
CA LEU A 200 12.81 -0.70 16.60
C LEU A 200 12.17 -0.27 15.27
N THR A 201 12.00 1.03 15.04
CA THR A 201 11.48 1.55 13.77
C THR A 201 12.37 1.13 12.59
N LEU A 202 13.68 1.36 12.71
CA LEU A 202 14.64 1.04 11.64
C LEU A 202 14.80 -0.47 11.44
N LEU A 203 14.78 -1.24 12.51
CA LEU A 203 14.96 -2.69 12.51
C LEU A 203 13.76 -3.41 11.88
N THR A 204 12.55 -2.97 12.20
CA THR A 204 11.30 -3.57 11.69
C THR A 204 10.90 -3.01 10.33
N GLY A 205 11.44 -1.85 9.93
CA GLY A 205 11.04 -1.16 8.71
C GLY A 205 9.72 -0.39 8.82
N ASP A 206 9.09 -0.41 9.99
CA ASP A 206 7.79 0.19 10.25
C ASP A 206 7.83 0.99 11.56
N GLU A 207 7.19 2.15 11.61
CA GLU A 207 7.06 2.92 12.85
C GLU A 207 5.97 2.37 13.78
N PHE A 208 5.05 1.57 13.26
CA PHE A 208 3.93 1.00 13.97
C PHE A 208 4.26 -0.32 14.67
N PHE A 209 3.57 -0.60 15.78
CA PHE A 209 3.55 -1.95 16.35
C PHE A 209 2.89 -2.93 15.36
N PRO A 210 3.33 -4.19 15.29
CA PRO A 210 2.64 -5.21 14.49
C PRO A 210 1.14 -5.29 14.86
N GLY A 211 0.28 -5.45 13.86
CA GLY A 211 -1.18 -5.36 14.03
C GLY A 211 -1.72 -3.93 14.23
N GLY A 212 -0.85 -2.91 14.20
CA GLY A 212 -1.19 -1.49 14.25
C GLY A 212 -1.34 -0.89 15.65
N MET A 213 -1.23 -1.68 16.72
CA MET A 213 -1.39 -1.20 18.09
C MET A 213 -0.71 -2.12 19.13
N GLY A 214 0.24 -1.56 19.88
CA GLY A 214 0.72 -2.15 21.12
C GLY A 214 -0.28 -1.89 22.25
N VAL A 215 -0.55 -2.90 23.07
CA VAL A 215 -1.58 -2.84 24.11
C VAL A 215 -1.07 -3.41 25.43
N PHE A 216 -1.33 -2.69 26.53
CA PHE A 216 -1.11 -3.19 27.89
C PHE A 216 -2.35 -2.99 28.77
N GLU A 217 -2.86 -4.09 29.31
CA GLU A 217 -4.04 -4.10 30.17
C GLU A 217 -3.71 -3.73 31.61
N VAL A 218 -4.51 -2.84 32.19
CA VAL A 218 -4.36 -2.35 33.55
C VAL A 218 -5.69 -2.54 34.30
N PRO A 219 -5.90 -3.72 34.93
CA PRO A 219 -7.15 -4.00 35.62
C PRO A 219 -7.34 -3.10 36.85
N GLN A 220 -8.60 -2.80 37.15
CA GLN A 220 -9.01 -1.99 38.30
C GLN A 220 -8.45 -2.59 39.60
N ASN A 221 -7.80 -1.76 40.41
CA ASN A 221 -7.23 -2.12 41.72
C ASN A 221 -6.17 -3.25 41.71
N GLU A 222 -5.62 -3.63 40.55
CA GLU A 222 -4.65 -4.75 40.45
C GLU A 222 -3.25 -4.33 39.97
N PHE A 223 -3.03 -3.05 39.65
CA PHE A 223 -1.77 -2.59 39.05
C PHE A 223 -0.99 -1.60 39.90
N LEU A 224 -1.65 -0.58 40.46
CA LEU A 224 -0.93 0.42 41.25
C LEU A 224 -0.44 -0.22 42.54
N VAL A 225 0.85 -0.10 42.79
CA VAL A 225 1.47 -0.57 44.02
C VAL A 225 1.65 0.59 44.99
N PHE A 226 1.71 1.85 44.60
CA PHE A 226 2.00 2.92 45.58
C PHE A 226 0.81 3.25 46.50
N GLU A 227 -0.41 3.14 45.98
CA GLU A 227 -1.70 3.36 46.65
C GLU A 227 -2.81 2.66 45.85
N GLU A 228 -4.02 2.58 46.39
CA GLU A 228 -5.11 1.85 45.73
C GLU A 228 -5.42 2.43 44.34
N GLY A 229 -5.49 1.54 43.34
CA GLY A 229 -6.00 1.82 42.02
C GLY A 229 -5.42 0.93 40.91
N PRO A 230 -5.72 1.23 39.64
CA PRO A 230 -6.57 2.34 39.17
C PRO A 230 -8.06 2.14 39.52
N SER A 231 -8.84 3.22 39.49
CA SER A 231 -10.27 3.17 39.88
C SER A 231 -11.22 2.57 38.83
N GLU A 232 -10.70 2.21 37.66
CA GLU A 232 -11.40 1.57 36.55
C GLU A 232 -10.39 0.74 35.75
N ASN A 233 -10.86 -0.24 34.97
CA ASN A 233 -10.01 -0.93 34.01
C ASN A 233 -9.53 0.10 32.97
N ILE A 234 -8.22 0.14 32.73
CA ILE A 234 -7.58 1.04 31.78
C ILE A 234 -6.70 0.20 30.86
N GLN A 235 -6.57 0.64 29.62
CA GLN A 235 -5.67 0.05 28.65
C GLN A 235 -4.69 1.14 28.21
N LEU A 236 -3.38 0.85 28.27
CA LEU A 236 -2.38 1.66 27.59
C LEU A 236 -2.30 1.18 26.14
N GLN A 237 -2.22 2.13 25.22
CA GLN A 237 -2.24 1.88 23.79
C GLN A 237 -1.16 2.73 23.11
N TRP A 238 -0.44 2.14 22.17
CA TRP A 238 0.61 2.79 21.39
C TRP A 238 0.50 2.36 19.94
N ALA A 239 0.26 3.31 19.03
CA ALA A 239 0.28 3.00 17.61
C ALA A 239 1.72 2.80 17.16
N THR A 240 2.61 3.70 17.58
CA THR A 240 4.02 3.69 17.20
C THR A 240 4.95 3.43 18.38
N TYR A 241 6.18 2.97 18.11
CA TYR A 241 7.23 2.86 19.13
C TYR A 241 7.54 4.22 19.77
N ARG A 242 7.38 5.31 19.01
CA ARG A 242 7.55 6.67 19.49
C ARG A 242 6.46 7.08 20.49
N ASP A 243 5.23 6.61 20.34
CA ASP A 243 4.16 6.85 21.33
C ASP A 243 4.52 6.22 22.68
N ALA A 244 5.03 4.99 22.67
CA ALA A 244 5.52 4.32 23.88
C ALA A 244 6.69 5.10 24.51
N SER A 245 7.63 5.55 23.70
CA SER A 245 8.76 6.38 24.12
C SER A 245 8.35 7.71 24.75
N ASP A 246 7.38 8.39 24.15
CA ASP A 246 6.87 9.67 24.64
C ASP A 246 6.07 9.50 25.93
N GLN A 247 5.33 8.40 26.05
CA GLN A 247 4.63 8.04 27.26
C GLN A 247 5.61 7.71 28.41
N CYS A 248 6.68 6.95 28.13
CA CYS A 248 7.77 6.69 29.07
C CYS A 248 8.39 7.99 29.58
N SER A 249 8.62 8.94 28.67
CA SER A 249 9.20 10.22 29.00
C SER A 249 8.27 11.08 29.89
N LEU A 250 6.98 11.15 29.55
CA LEU A 250 5.97 11.86 30.35
C LEU A 250 5.80 11.26 31.75
N SER A 251 5.97 9.94 31.89
CA SER A 251 5.87 9.27 33.19
C SER A 251 6.80 9.87 34.23
N ARG A 252 7.98 10.37 33.83
CA ARG A 252 8.99 10.89 34.76
C ARG A 252 8.62 12.27 35.30
N ILE A 253 7.86 13.03 34.51
CA ILE A 253 7.29 14.32 34.89
C ILE A 253 6.12 14.08 35.83
N TRP A 254 5.25 13.11 35.54
CA TRP A 254 4.08 12.80 36.36
C TRP A 254 4.44 12.09 37.66
N GLY A 255 5.51 11.28 37.65
CA GLY A 255 6.16 10.78 38.86
C GLY A 255 6.86 11.88 39.67
N GLY A 256 7.05 13.08 39.11
CA GLY A 256 7.59 14.24 39.83
C GLY A 256 9.11 14.23 40.02
N ILE A 257 9.86 13.41 39.28
CA ILE A 257 11.31 13.26 39.48
C ILE A 257 12.19 13.94 38.43
N HIS A 258 11.60 14.35 37.31
CA HIS A 258 12.22 15.13 36.25
C HIS A 258 11.30 16.29 35.85
N PRO A 259 11.78 17.54 35.75
CA PRO A 259 11.07 18.61 35.07
C PRO A 259 11.13 18.45 33.54
N PRO A 260 10.27 19.14 32.75
CA PRO A 260 10.32 19.11 31.29
C PRO A 260 11.69 19.47 30.68
N ALA A 261 12.48 20.27 31.39
CA ALA A 261 13.84 20.65 30.97
C ALA A 261 14.81 19.45 30.89
N ASP A 262 14.59 18.40 31.68
CA ASP A 262 15.42 17.18 31.65
C ASP A 262 15.00 16.22 30.53
N ASP A 263 13.76 16.34 30.05
CA ASP A 263 13.12 15.38 29.14
C ASP A 263 13.45 15.64 27.67
N ILE A 264 13.07 16.82 27.16
CA ILE A 264 13.17 17.12 25.71
C ILE A 264 14.60 16.97 25.17
N PRO A 265 15.66 17.50 25.82
CA PRO A 265 17.03 17.27 25.36
C PRO A 265 17.40 15.78 25.34
N GLY A 266 16.92 15.00 26.32
CA GLY A 266 17.13 13.56 26.36
C GLY A 266 16.52 12.84 25.17
N ARG A 267 15.30 13.18 24.77
CA ARG A 267 14.69 12.61 23.56
C ARG A 267 15.50 12.97 22.32
N LEU A 268 15.92 14.23 22.16
CA LEU A 268 16.71 14.64 21.00
C LEU A 268 18.03 13.86 20.89
N ILE A 269 18.74 13.69 22.01
CA ILE A 269 19.98 12.92 22.08
C ILE A 269 19.72 11.43 21.79
N GLY A 270 18.68 10.86 22.39
CA GLY A 270 18.31 9.46 22.18
C GLY A 270 18.00 9.16 20.72
N ARG A 271 17.34 10.09 20.01
CA ARG A 271 17.05 9.94 18.57
C ARG A 271 18.33 9.83 17.75
N GLU A 272 19.28 10.72 18.02
CA GLU A 272 20.55 10.75 17.29
C GLU A 272 21.37 9.48 17.55
N ILE A 273 21.50 9.07 18.81
CA ILE A 273 22.25 7.84 19.17
C ILE A 273 21.59 6.60 18.60
N GLY A 274 20.25 6.48 18.69
CA GLY A 274 19.53 5.30 18.21
C GLY A 274 19.73 5.06 16.72
N ILE A 275 19.66 6.12 15.91
CA ILE A 275 19.89 6.05 14.46
C ILE A 275 21.34 5.67 14.17
N GLN A 276 22.31 6.38 14.74
CA GLN A 276 23.74 6.14 14.49
C GLN A 276 24.18 4.73 14.92
N ALA A 277 23.70 4.27 16.08
CA ALA A 277 24.03 2.94 16.57
C ALA A 277 23.40 1.83 15.72
N PHE A 278 22.18 2.04 15.20
CA PHE A 278 21.56 1.10 14.26
C PHE A 278 22.33 1.04 12.94
N GLU A 279 22.67 2.19 12.36
CA GLU A 279 23.47 2.28 11.12
C GLU A 279 24.80 1.52 11.27
N PHE A 280 25.51 1.77 12.38
CA PHE A 280 26.75 1.06 12.68
C PHE A 280 26.53 -0.46 12.86
N ALA A 281 25.45 -0.88 13.52
CA ALA A 281 25.13 -2.30 13.66
C ALA A 281 24.83 -2.96 12.30
N ARG A 282 24.13 -2.27 11.39
CA ARG A 282 23.84 -2.76 10.04
C ARG A 282 25.13 -3.02 9.26
N GLU A 283 26.09 -2.10 9.30
CA GLU A 283 27.40 -2.22 8.60
C GLU A 283 28.24 -3.44 9.04
N LEU A 284 27.94 -4.04 10.20
CA LEU A 284 28.61 -5.27 10.65
C LEU A 284 28.18 -6.51 9.86
N TYR A 285 27.00 -6.45 9.22
CA TYR A 285 26.36 -7.60 8.58
C TYR A 285 26.08 -7.37 7.09
N TYR A 286 25.77 -6.14 6.72
CA TYR A 286 25.34 -5.74 5.39
C TYR A 286 26.24 -4.62 4.91
N LYS A 287 26.67 -4.73 3.65
CA LYS A 287 27.48 -3.74 2.97
C LYS A 287 26.77 -3.35 1.69
N ASP A 288 27.23 -2.23 1.17
CA ASP A 288 26.96 -1.71 -0.16
C ASP A 288 28.33 -1.82 -0.87
N GLU A 289 28.58 -2.94 -1.55
CA GLU A 289 29.91 -3.25 -2.12
C GLU A 289 30.22 -2.45 -3.39
N ASP A 290 29.21 -2.10 -4.18
CA ASP A 290 29.37 -1.35 -5.44
C ASP A 290 29.09 0.17 -5.34
N GLY A 291 28.48 0.62 -4.24
CA GLY A 291 28.26 2.02 -3.92
C GLY A 291 27.01 2.64 -4.55
N ASP A 292 26.01 1.84 -4.92
CA ASP A 292 24.76 2.33 -5.52
C ASP A 292 23.71 2.81 -4.50
N GLY A 293 23.94 2.54 -3.20
CA GLY A 293 23.08 2.94 -2.09
C GLY A 293 22.12 1.85 -1.61
N PHE A 294 22.09 0.70 -2.27
CA PHE A 294 21.46 -0.52 -1.79
C PHE A 294 22.47 -1.35 -1.01
N TYR A 295 21.96 -2.15 -0.08
CA TYR A 295 22.78 -3.03 0.74
C TYR A 295 22.44 -4.46 0.36
N SER A 296 23.36 -5.38 0.58
CA SER A 296 23.24 -6.81 0.24
C SER A 296 22.02 -7.60 0.73
N PHE A 297 21.11 -7.01 1.53
CA PHE A 297 19.82 -7.63 1.86
C PHE A 297 18.65 -7.09 1.03
N MET A 298 18.83 -5.96 0.34
CA MET A 298 17.89 -5.33 -0.59
C MET A 298 18.31 -5.57 -2.04
N ASP A 299 19.60 -5.85 -2.24
CA ASP A 299 20.24 -5.99 -3.55
C ASP A 299 20.38 -7.47 -3.95
N CYS A 300 19.99 -7.79 -5.19
CA CYS A 300 20.09 -9.12 -5.78
C CYS A 300 21.51 -9.46 -6.27
N ASP A 301 22.35 -8.46 -6.60
CA ASP A 301 23.79 -8.58 -6.83
C ASP A 301 24.55 -7.32 -6.37
N ASP A 302 24.86 -7.24 -5.07
CA ASP A 302 25.59 -6.14 -4.39
C ASP A 302 27.00 -5.84 -4.96
N SER A 303 27.45 -6.60 -5.96
CA SER A 303 28.70 -6.35 -6.68
C SER A 303 28.51 -5.61 -8.02
N ASN A 304 27.26 -5.32 -8.39
CA ASN A 304 26.87 -4.72 -9.66
C ASN A 304 25.84 -3.60 -9.49
N ALA A 305 26.32 -2.35 -9.53
CA ALA A 305 25.52 -1.13 -9.36
C ALA A 305 24.40 -0.89 -10.40
N PHE A 306 24.23 -1.81 -11.35
CA PHE A 306 23.15 -1.84 -12.34
C PHE A 306 22.11 -2.94 -12.05
N MET A 307 22.17 -3.60 -10.90
CA MET A 307 21.21 -4.59 -10.47
C MET A 307 20.74 -4.21 -9.07
N ASN A 308 19.63 -3.49 -8.97
CA ASN A 308 19.10 -3.02 -7.70
C ASN A 308 17.61 -2.64 -7.82
N PRO A 309 16.87 -2.56 -6.69
CA PRO A 309 15.44 -2.24 -6.69
C PRO A 309 14.99 -0.94 -7.37
N ASP A 310 15.91 -0.01 -7.67
CA ASP A 310 15.60 1.24 -8.37
C ASP A 310 15.85 1.16 -9.89
N GLN A 311 16.38 0.04 -10.41
CA GLN A 311 16.50 -0.17 -11.85
C GLN A 311 15.14 -0.48 -12.49
N GLN A 312 15.18 -0.58 -13.82
CA GLN A 312 14.07 -1.09 -14.61
C GLN A 312 14.53 -2.40 -15.24
N GLU A 313 13.70 -3.44 -15.15
CA GLU A 313 13.98 -4.72 -15.80
C GLU A 313 14.28 -4.57 -17.30
N ILE A 314 15.40 -5.15 -17.76
CA ILE A 314 15.81 -5.16 -19.17
C ILE A 314 15.63 -6.57 -19.72
N ALA A 315 14.43 -6.81 -20.25
CA ALA A 315 14.06 -8.06 -20.89
C ALA A 315 15.13 -8.67 -21.82
N TYR A 316 15.25 -9.98 -21.72
CA TYR A 316 16.13 -10.88 -22.46
C TYR A 316 17.62 -10.69 -22.22
N ASN A 317 18.03 -10.18 -21.05
CA ASN A 317 19.44 -10.06 -20.69
C ASN A 317 19.91 -11.20 -19.75
N GLY A 318 18.99 -12.02 -19.23
CA GLY A 318 19.27 -13.14 -18.34
C GLY A 318 19.59 -12.73 -16.91
N LEU A 319 19.25 -11.50 -16.53
CA LEU A 319 19.50 -10.88 -15.23
C LEU A 319 18.15 -10.43 -14.65
N ASP A 320 18.12 -10.27 -13.33
CA ASP A 320 17.02 -9.63 -12.61
C ASP A 320 17.55 -8.24 -12.24
N ASP A 321 17.34 -7.26 -13.11
CA ASP A 321 17.96 -5.93 -12.99
C ASP A 321 17.30 -5.10 -11.89
N ASP A 322 15.98 -5.22 -11.73
CA ASP A 322 15.21 -4.48 -10.72
C ASP A 322 14.94 -5.27 -9.43
N CYS A 323 15.56 -6.44 -9.28
CA CYS A 323 15.44 -7.33 -8.13
C CYS A 323 13.98 -7.68 -7.76
N ASP A 324 13.07 -7.65 -8.74
CA ASP A 324 11.68 -8.07 -8.59
C ASP A 324 11.46 -9.36 -9.39
N PRO A 325 11.28 -10.53 -8.74
CA PRO A 325 11.05 -11.77 -9.46
C PRO A 325 9.70 -11.82 -10.21
N LEU A 326 8.86 -10.79 -10.10
CA LEU A 326 7.61 -10.63 -10.83
C LEU A 326 7.75 -9.84 -12.14
N THR A 327 8.85 -9.13 -12.35
CA THR A 327 9.22 -8.52 -13.64
C THR A 327 9.98 -9.59 -14.43
N LEU A 328 9.25 -10.25 -15.33
CA LEU A 328 9.77 -11.42 -16.04
C LEU A 328 10.75 -10.97 -17.14
N ASP A 329 11.96 -11.52 -17.10
CA ASP A 329 13.01 -11.32 -18.11
C ASP A 329 12.67 -12.00 -19.45
N ASP A 330 11.95 -13.14 -19.40
CA ASP A 330 11.74 -14.02 -20.55
C ASP A 330 10.27 -14.42 -20.85
N ASP A 331 9.28 -14.03 -20.04
CA ASP A 331 7.83 -14.29 -20.20
C ASP A 331 7.03 -12.98 -20.00
N LEU A 332 7.02 -12.10 -21.01
CA LEU A 332 6.59 -10.70 -20.85
C LEU A 332 5.06 -10.55 -20.69
N ASP A 333 4.28 -11.49 -21.19
CA ASP A 333 2.81 -11.46 -21.15
C ASP A 333 2.17 -12.36 -20.08
N GLN A 334 3.00 -13.13 -19.34
CA GLN A 334 2.65 -13.92 -18.17
C GLN A 334 1.73 -15.12 -18.46
N ASP A 335 1.85 -15.71 -19.65
CA ASP A 335 1.09 -16.90 -20.00
C ASP A 335 1.77 -18.22 -19.59
N GLY A 336 3.01 -18.12 -19.09
CA GLY A 336 3.81 -19.21 -18.58
C GLY A 336 4.77 -19.83 -19.60
N PHE A 337 4.96 -19.20 -20.75
CA PHE A 337 5.95 -19.58 -21.75
C PHE A 337 7.04 -18.52 -21.87
N ALA A 338 8.29 -18.97 -21.88
CA ALA A 338 9.40 -18.07 -22.15
C ALA A 338 9.55 -17.85 -23.66
N MET A 339 10.09 -16.71 -24.10
CA MET A 339 10.36 -16.32 -25.50
C MET A 339 11.06 -17.38 -26.38
N ILE A 340 11.72 -18.39 -25.80
CA ILE A 340 12.29 -19.50 -26.58
C ILE A 340 11.24 -20.51 -27.06
N ASP A 341 10.18 -20.66 -26.28
CA ASP A 341 9.04 -21.55 -26.54
C ASP A 341 7.80 -20.74 -27.00
N ASP A 342 7.77 -19.42 -26.78
CA ASP A 342 6.73 -18.50 -27.23
C ASP A 342 7.11 -17.78 -28.55
N CYS A 343 6.21 -17.79 -29.53
CA CYS A 343 6.37 -17.12 -30.81
C CYS A 343 5.94 -15.64 -30.80
N ASP A 344 5.18 -15.17 -29.81
CA ASP A 344 4.91 -13.74 -29.54
C ASP A 344 4.74 -13.47 -28.03
N ASP A 345 5.88 -13.31 -27.35
CA ASP A 345 6.02 -13.03 -25.90
C ASP A 345 5.43 -11.67 -25.44
N ASN A 346 4.66 -10.97 -26.28
CA ASN A 346 3.89 -9.79 -25.89
C ASN A 346 2.38 -10.03 -25.94
N ASN A 347 1.95 -11.26 -26.20
CA ASN A 347 0.57 -11.63 -26.43
C ASN A 347 0.24 -13.04 -25.91
N ALA A 348 -0.28 -13.10 -24.68
CA ALA A 348 -0.69 -14.31 -23.96
C ALA A 348 -1.74 -15.21 -24.66
N LEU A 349 -2.22 -14.82 -25.85
CA LEU A 349 -3.10 -15.61 -26.72
C LEU A 349 -2.34 -16.32 -27.84
N ILE A 350 -1.02 -16.17 -27.93
CA ILE A 350 -0.13 -16.79 -28.90
C ILE A 350 0.89 -17.56 -28.07
N ASN A 351 0.82 -18.89 -28.03
CA ASN A 351 1.76 -19.75 -27.31
C ASN A 351 1.51 -21.24 -27.62
N PRO A 352 2.45 -22.15 -27.30
CA PRO A 352 2.33 -23.59 -27.61
C PRO A 352 1.11 -24.33 -27.05
N ASN A 353 0.38 -23.76 -26.10
CA ASN A 353 -0.83 -24.38 -25.55
C ASN A 353 -2.12 -23.90 -26.21
N GLN A 354 -2.05 -22.91 -27.10
CA GLN A 354 -3.22 -22.45 -27.84
C GLN A 354 -3.61 -23.46 -28.91
N LEU A 355 -4.77 -23.20 -29.52
CA LEU A 355 -5.20 -23.91 -30.72
C LEU A 355 -5.06 -22.92 -31.87
N GLU A 356 -4.42 -23.34 -32.95
CA GLU A 356 -4.36 -22.56 -34.18
C GLU A 356 -5.76 -22.09 -34.65
N ILE A 357 -5.93 -20.77 -34.78
CA ILE A 357 -7.16 -20.14 -35.27
C ILE A 357 -6.93 -19.73 -36.72
N THR A 358 -7.29 -20.63 -37.63
CA THR A 358 -7.11 -20.44 -39.06
C THR A 358 -7.70 -19.12 -39.58
N TYR A 359 -7.01 -18.52 -40.54
CA TYR A 359 -7.33 -17.28 -41.25
C TYR A 359 -7.26 -16.01 -40.41
N ASN A 360 -6.40 -15.98 -39.38
CA ASN A 360 -6.19 -14.78 -38.57
C ASN A 360 -4.84 -14.09 -38.85
N GLY A 361 -3.95 -14.72 -39.62
CA GLY A 361 -2.64 -14.18 -40.00
C GLY A 361 -1.56 -14.34 -38.93
N LEU A 362 -1.79 -15.17 -37.90
CA LEU A 362 -0.94 -15.40 -36.75
C LEU A 362 -0.68 -16.91 -36.60
N ASP A 363 0.48 -17.26 -36.06
CA ASP A 363 0.78 -18.64 -35.63
C ASP A 363 0.41 -18.70 -34.15
N ASP A 364 -0.84 -19.06 -33.83
CA ASP A 364 -1.35 -18.94 -32.47
C ASP A 364 -0.77 -20.02 -31.55
N ASP A 365 -0.50 -21.22 -32.08
CA ASP A 365 0.02 -22.35 -31.30
C ASP A 365 1.53 -22.62 -31.46
N CYS A 366 2.23 -21.69 -32.10
CA CYS A 366 3.68 -21.72 -32.33
C CYS A 366 4.18 -23.01 -32.98
N ASP A 367 3.30 -23.72 -33.70
CA ASP A 367 3.63 -24.91 -34.48
C ASP A 367 3.52 -24.57 -35.96
N PRO A 368 4.63 -24.36 -36.69
CA PRO A 368 4.57 -24.04 -38.12
C PRO A 368 4.01 -25.17 -39.01
N LEU A 369 3.62 -26.31 -38.42
CA LEU A 369 2.92 -27.41 -39.09
C LEU A 369 1.39 -27.30 -38.99
N THR A 370 0.86 -26.50 -38.07
CA THR A 370 -0.54 -26.07 -38.07
C THR A 370 -0.62 -24.88 -39.03
N LEU A 371 -1.45 -25.02 -40.05
CA LEU A 371 -1.46 -24.08 -41.18
C LEU A 371 -2.55 -23.05 -40.94
N ASP A 372 -2.20 -21.77 -41.02
CA ASP A 372 -3.13 -20.64 -40.84
C ASP A 372 -3.87 -20.32 -42.16
N ASP A 373 -3.12 -20.17 -43.26
CA ASP A 373 -3.60 -19.89 -44.62
C ASP A 373 -2.91 -20.89 -45.59
N ASP A 374 -3.64 -21.80 -46.26
CA ASP A 374 -3.18 -23.00 -47.03
C ASP A 374 -3.31 -24.33 -46.24
N LEU A 375 -4.53 -24.71 -45.82
CA LEU A 375 -4.74 -25.92 -45.00
C LEU A 375 -4.48 -27.25 -45.74
N ASP A 376 -4.53 -27.26 -47.07
CA ASP A 376 -4.35 -28.47 -47.89
C ASP A 376 -2.97 -28.61 -48.56
N GLN A 377 -2.11 -27.59 -48.41
CA GLN A 377 -0.70 -27.56 -48.84
C GLN A 377 -0.50 -27.62 -50.35
N ASP A 378 -1.42 -27.06 -51.13
CA ASP A 378 -1.26 -26.97 -52.58
C ASP A 378 -0.51 -25.72 -53.05
N GLY A 379 -0.24 -24.79 -52.12
CA GLY A 379 0.53 -23.58 -52.32
C GLY A 379 -0.31 -22.34 -52.65
N PHE A 380 -1.63 -22.40 -52.53
CA PHE A 380 -2.54 -21.27 -52.63
C PHE A 380 -3.13 -20.92 -51.26
N LEU A 381 -3.23 -19.62 -50.96
CA LEU A 381 -3.80 -19.12 -49.69
C LEU A 381 -5.31 -18.91 -49.89
N LEU A 382 -6.14 -19.03 -48.84
CA LEU A 382 -7.61 -18.81 -48.88
C LEU A 382 -8.10 -17.58 -49.67
N ILE A 383 -7.31 -16.50 -49.75
CA ILE A 383 -7.70 -15.33 -50.53
C ILE A 383 -7.75 -15.59 -52.04
N ASP A 384 -6.93 -16.51 -52.50
CA ASP A 384 -6.80 -16.96 -53.88
C ASP A 384 -7.46 -18.34 -54.07
N ASP A 385 -7.51 -19.19 -53.04
CA ASP A 385 -8.14 -20.51 -53.04
C ASP A 385 -9.63 -20.47 -52.66
N CYS A 386 -10.48 -21.03 -53.53
CA CYS A 386 -11.92 -21.11 -53.32
C CYS A 386 -12.37 -22.30 -52.44
N ASP A 387 -11.52 -23.28 -52.18
CA ASP A 387 -11.69 -24.34 -51.18
C ASP A 387 -10.33 -24.78 -50.60
N ASP A 388 -9.80 -23.98 -49.67
CA ASP A 388 -8.52 -24.15 -48.95
C ASP A 388 -8.38 -25.47 -48.16
N THR A 389 -9.36 -26.37 -48.22
CA THR A 389 -9.33 -27.70 -47.59
C THR A 389 -9.16 -28.85 -48.57
N ASN A 390 -9.01 -28.55 -49.87
CA ASN A 390 -8.93 -29.51 -50.95
C ASN A 390 -7.95 -29.10 -52.07
N ALA A 391 -6.73 -29.66 -52.00
CA ALA A 391 -5.60 -29.43 -52.91
C ALA A 391 -5.83 -29.71 -54.42
N GLU A 392 -7.04 -30.11 -54.82
CA GLU A 392 -7.46 -30.23 -56.22
C GLU A 392 -8.26 -29.01 -56.71
N ILE A 393 -8.58 -28.05 -55.84
CA ILE A 393 -9.35 -26.83 -56.11
C ILE A 393 -8.44 -25.64 -55.80
N TYR A 394 -7.97 -24.93 -56.82
CA TYR A 394 -7.08 -23.78 -56.67
C TYR A 394 -6.97 -22.98 -57.96
N PRO A 395 -6.50 -21.72 -57.92
CA PRO A 395 -6.27 -20.90 -59.11
C PRO A 395 -5.48 -21.58 -60.23
N GLY A 396 -6.17 -21.92 -61.31
CA GLY A 396 -5.59 -22.60 -62.47
C GLY A 396 -5.52 -24.13 -62.38
N ALA A 397 -6.26 -24.75 -61.46
CA ALA A 397 -6.52 -26.20 -61.47
C ALA A 397 -7.22 -26.65 -62.76
N GLU A 398 -7.21 -27.96 -63.04
CA GLU A 398 -7.86 -28.51 -64.24
C GLU A 398 -9.36 -28.73 -64.00
N GLU A 399 -10.16 -27.86 -64.60
CA GLU A 399 -11.63 -27.88 -64.55
C GLU A 399 -12.28 -29.22 -64.98
N THR A 400 -13.15 -29.76 -64.13
CA THR A 400 -14.01 -30.90 -64.42
C THR A 400 -15.39 -30.44 -64.90
N ALA A 401 -15.46 -30.12 -66.18
CA ALA A 401 -16.65 -29.56 -66.83
C ALA A 401 -18.01 -30.19 -66.41
N ASN A 402 -18.93 -29.34 -65.94
CA ASN A 402 -20.33 -29.61 -65.55
C ASN A 402 -20.53 -30.42 -64.26
N ASN A 403 -19.58 -30.43 -63.32
CA ASN A 403 -19.76 -31.07 -62.02
C ASN A 403 -20.31 -30.10 -60.94
N GLY A 404 -20.38 -28.81 -61.23
CA GLY A 404 -20.87 -27.76 -60.33
C GLY A 404 -19.87 -27.28 -59.28
N ILE A 405 -18.59 -27.65 -59.42
CA ILE A 405 -17.47 -27.17 -58.63
C ILE A 405 -16.62 -26.27 -59.55
N ASP A 406 -16.15 -25.16 -59.02
CA ASP A 406 -15.25 -24.21 -59.70
C ASP A 406 -13.86 -24.58 -59.21
N GLU A 407 -13.18 -25.49 -59.92
CA GLU A 407 -11.88 -26.00 -59.49
C GLU A 407 -10.78 -24.96 -59.72
N ASP A 408 -10.88 -24.12 -60.74
CA ASP A 408 -9.84 -23.14 -61.06
C ASP A 408 -10.04 -21.75 -60.43
N CYS A 409 -11.07 -21.63 -59.59
CA CYS A 409 -11.45 -20.43 -58.84
C CYS A 409 -11.63 -19.18 -59.71
N ASP A 410 -11.97 -19.34 -60.99
CA ASP A 410 -12.22 -18.22 -61.91
C ASP A 410 -13.62 -17.60 -61.76
N GLY A 411 -14.44 -18.18 -60.88
CA GLY A 411 -15.81 -17.81 -60.60
C GLY A 411 -16.83 -18.60 -61.43
N SER A 412 -16.41 -19.63 -62.17
CA SER A 412 -17.27 -20.45 -63.02
C SER A 412 -16.74 -21.84 -63.37
N ASP A 413 -17.49 -22.89 -63.00
CA ASP A 413 -17.35 -24.24 -63.59
C ASP A 413 -17.34 -24.16 -65.13
N LEU A 414 -16.37 -24.85 -65.75
CA LEU A 414 -16.19 -24.97 -67.18
C LEU A 414 -17.39 -25.65 -67.85
N ILE A 415 -18.35 -24.83 -68.29
CA ILE A 415 -19.54 -25.32 -68.99
C ILE A 415 -19.24 -25.65 -70.47
N ASN A 416 -19.36 -26.92 -70.85
CA ASN A 416 -19.44 -27.35 -72.25
C ASN A 416 -20.91 -27.42 -72.72
N ALA A 417 -21.53 -26.28 -73.05
CA ALA A 417 -22.96 -26.22 -73.39
C ALA A 417 -23.29 -26.28 -74.90
N VAL A 418 -24.05 -27.31 -75.28
CA VAL A 418 -25.15 -27.18 -76.25
C VAL A 418 -26.36 -26.67 -75.47
N ILE A 419 -26.89 -25.50 -75.82
CA ILE A 419 -27.95 -24.80 -75.07
C ILE A 419 -29.34 -25.37 -75.40
N ASP A 420 -30.06 -25.81 -74.36
CA ASP A 420 -31.51 -26.08 -74.35
C ASP A 420 -32.26 -24.78 -73.99
N PRO A 421 -33.20 -24.26 -74.81
CA PRO A 421 -33.87 -22.98 -74.60
C PRO A 421 -34.88 -22.91 -73.43
N ALA A 422 -34.99 -23.93 -72.57
CA ALA A 422 -36.13 -24.07 -71.65
C ALA A 422 -35.96 -23.48 -70.23
N LEU A 423 -34.81 -22.91 -69.86
CA LEU A 423 -34.56 -22.44 -68.47
C LEU A 423 -33.87 -21.06 -68.43
N ILE A 424 -34.63 -19.98 -68.63
CA ILE A 424 -34.23 -18.62 -68.22
C ILE A 424 -35.16 -18.17 -67.10
N GLU A 425 -34.68 -18.18 -65.86
CA GLU A 425 -35.30 -17.40 -64.78
C GLU A 425 -34.90 -15.93 -64.91
N THR A 426 -35.83 -15.02 -64.61
CA THR A 426 -35.58 -13.57 -64.77
C THR A 426 -34.49 -13.08 -63.82
N ARG A 427 -33.38 -12.55 -64.37
CA ARG A 427 -32.25 -11.99 -63.62
C ARG A 427 -32.14 -10.47 -63.83
N VAL A 428 -31.77 -9.74 -62.78
CA VAL A 428 -31.61 -8.28 -62.80
C VAL A 428 -30.25 -7.92 -62.18
N TYR A 429 -29.31 -7.38 -62.96
CA TYR A 429 -27.93 -7.13 -62.53
C TYR A 429 -27.26 -6.01 -63.34
N PRO A 430 -26.12 -5.43 -62.90
CA PRO A 430 -25.58 -5.54 -61.55
C PRO A 430 -26.48 -4.81 -60.54
N ASN A 431 -26.47 -5.26 -59.30
CA ASN A 431 -27.13 -4.58 -58.19
C ASN A 431 -26.18 -4.56 -56.98
N PRO A 432 -25.57 -3.42 -56.62
CA PRO A 432 -25.88 -2.06 -57.09
C PRO A 432 -25.48 -1.77 -58.55
N VAL A 433 -26.27 -0.92 -59.23
CA VAL A 433 -26.01 -0.49 -60.62
C VAL A 433 -25.35 0.88 -60.67
N SER A 434 -24.34 1.03 -61.53
CA SER A 434 -23.63 2.29 -61.74
C SER A 434 -24.06 3.03 -63.01
N GLN A 435 -24.29 2.34 -64.12
CA GLN A 435 -24.64 2.98 -65.40
C GLN A 435 -25.78 2.25 -66.11
N ASN A 436 -25.62 0.95 -66.40
CA ASN A 436 -26.61 0.17 -67.13
C ASN A 436 -27.10 -1.02 -66.30
N LEU A 437 -28.43 -1.16 -66.18
CA LEU A 437 -29.09 -2.30 -65.55
C LEU A 437 -29.51 -3.30 -66.63
N PHE A 438 -29.03 -4.54 -66.53
CA PHE A 438 -29.36 -5.66 -67.39
C PHE A 438 -30.51 -6.47 -66.79
N VAL A 439 -31.47 -6.82 -67.66
CA VAL A 439 -32.64 -7.61 -67.29
C VAL A 439 -32.79 -8.73 -68.29
N ASP A 440 -32.53 -9.96 -67.85
CA ASP A 440 -32.66 -11.15 -68.69
C ASP A 440 -34.10 -11.65 -68.59
N LEU A 441 -34.83 -11.60 -69.71
CA LEU A 441 -36.22 -12.04 -69.77
C LEU A 441 -36.35 -13.37 -70.51
N PRO A 442 -37.30 -14.22 -70.09
CA PRO A 442 -37.70 -15.39 -70.86
C PRO A 442 -38.14 -14.98 -72.28
N SER A 443 -37.72 -15.73 -73.30
CA SER A 443 -37.86 -15.36 -74.72
C SER A 443 -39.25 -15.61 -75.32
N GLU A 444 -40.23 -16.10 -74.55
CA GLU A 444 -41.54 -16.53 -75.07
C GLU A 444 -42.67 -15.49 -74.94
N GLU A 445 -42.51 -14.42 -74.16
CA GLU A 445 -43.54 -13.38 -74.00
C GLU A 445 -42.94 -11.96 -74.14
N THR A 446 -43.78 -10.97 -74.46
CA THR A 446 -43.38 -9.56 -74.45
C THR A 446 -43.77 -8.89 -73.14
N TYR A 447 -42.85 -8.10 -72.60
CA TYR A 447 -42.95 -7.47 -71.30
C TYR A 447 -43.03 -5.95 -71.40
N GLN A 448 -43.80 -5.37 -70.51
CA GLN A 448 -43.79 -3.96 -70.17
C GLN A 448 -42.96 -3.77 -68.91
N VAL A 449 -41.85 -3.05 -69.05
CA VAL A 449 -40.89 -2.78 -67.99
C VAL A 449 -41.16 -1.39 -67.43
N GLN A 450 -41.27 -1.28 -66.11
CA GLN A 450 -41.52 -0.02 -65.42
C GLN A 450 -40.56 0.18 -64.25
N ILE A 451 -40.01 1.39 -64.09
CA ILE A 451 -39.19 1.76 -62.93
C ILE A 451 -39.99 2.73 -62.06
N HIS A 452 -40.07 2.44 -60.77
CA HIS A 452 -40.72 3.27 -59.77
C HIS A 452 -39.78 3.66 -58.64
N THR A 453 -40.09 4.76 -57.97
CA THR A 453 -39.53 5.05 -56.63
C THR A 453 -40.06 4.06 -55.60
N ILE A 454 -39.43 3.95 -54.42
CA ILE A 454 -39.95 3.13 -53.31
C ILE A 454 -41.32 3.58 -52.80
N GLN A 455 -41.74 4.82 -53.07
CA GLN A 455 -43.08 5.34 -52.78
C GLN A 455 -44.11 5.03 -53.89
N GLY A 456 -43.72 4.30 -54.94
CA GLY A 456 -44.60 3.86 -56.03
C GLY A 456 -44.84 4.89 -57.14
N ILE A 457 -44.01 5.95 -57.24
CA ILE A 457 -44.11 6.93 -58.33
C ILE A 457 -43.41 6.36 -59.57
N LEU A 458 -44.10 6.30 -60.72
CA LEU A 458 -43.56 5.82 -61.99
C LEU A 458 -42.57 6.84 -62.59
N LEU A 459 -41.34 6.39 -62.86
CA LEU A 459 -40.26 7.20 -63.44
C LEU A 459 -40.00 6.87 -64.91
N GLN A 460 -39.99 5.59 -65.28
CA GLN A 460 -39.72 5.17 -66.65
C GLN A 460 -40.60 3.97 -67.03
N LYS A 461 -41.01 3.92 -68.31
CA LYS A 461 -41.85 2.85 -68.86
C LYS A 461 -41.43 2.47 -70.27
N MET A 462 -41.21 1.19 -70.51
CA MET A 462 -40.87 0.60 -71.81
C MET A 462 -41.83 -0.54 -72.13
N ASN A 463 -42.32 -0.63 -73.37
CA ASN A 463 -43.29 -1.65 -73.79
C ASN A 463 -42.66 -2.62 -74.78
N ASN A 464 -43.27 -3.80 -74.90
CA ASN A 464 -42.96 -4.83 -75.91
C ASN A 464 -41.49 -5.30 -75.90
N GLN A 465 -40.91 -5.43 -74.71
CA GLN A 465 -39.54 -5.91 -74.55
C GLN A 465 -39.48 -7.44 -74.49
N ILE A 466 -38.42 -8.04 -75.01
CA ILE A 466 -38.24 -9.50 -75.09
C ILE A 466 -36.75 -9.84 -75.04
N GLY A 467 -36.39 -10.95 -74.40
CA GLY A 467 -34.99 -11.34 -74.19
C GLY A 467 -34.23 -10.37 -73.26
N ASN A 468 -32.91 -10.28 -73.44
CA ASN A 468 -32.05 -9.47 -72.57
C ASN A 468 -32.18 -7.98 -72.90
N ILE A 469 -32.50 -7.17 -71.88
CA ILE A 469 -32.74 -5.73 -71.99
C ILE A 469 -31.65 -4.98 -71.22
N VAL A 470 -31.22 -3.85 -71.78
CA VAL A 470 -30.32 -2.90 -71.12
C VAL A 470 -31.06 -1.61 -70.81
N ILE A 471 -31.03 -1.18 -69.55
CA ILE A 471 -31.69 0.03 -69.07
C ILE A 471 -30.63 1.03 -68.57
N PRO A 472 -30.42 2.16 -69.27
CA PRO A 472 -29.54 3.22 -68.79
C PRO A 472 -30.11 3.92 -67.55
N THR A 473 -29.32 4.02 -66.50
CA THR A 473 -29.73 4.54 -65.18
C THR A 473 -29.08 5.88 -64.81
N ASP A 474 -28.32 6.49 -65.71
CA ASP A 474 -27.60 7.76 -65.47
C ASP A 474 -28.52 8.92 -65.06
N HIS A 475 -29.78 8.87 -65.49
CA HIS A 475 -30.79 9.87 -65.19
C HIS A 475 -31.45 9.68 -63.81
N LEU A 476 -31.23 8.55 -63.15
CA LEU A 476 -31.76 8.26 -61.83
C LEU A 476 -30.77 8.75 -60.76
N PRO A 477 -31.21 9.56 -59.79
CA PRO A 477 -30.40 9.90 -58.62
C PRO A 477 -29.96 8.65 -57.84
N LYS A 478 -28.86 8.74 -57.08
CA LYS A 478 -28.45 7.66 -56.17
C LYS A 478 -29.58 7.32 -55.21
N GLY A 479 -29.92 6.04 -55.09
CA GLY A 479 -31.08 5.62 -54.29
C GLY A 479 -31.63 4.26 -54.67
N ILE A 480 -32.70 3.85 -53.99
CA ILE A 480 -33.36 2.56 -54.17
C ILE A 480 -34.55 2.72 -55.14
N TYR A 481 -34.66 1.82 -56.10
CA TYR A 481 -35.72 1.79 -57.10
C TYR A 481 -36.35 0.42 -57.24
N ILE A 482 -37.56 0.39 -57.77
CA ILE A 482 -38.36 -0.81 -57.98
C ILE A 482 -38.61 -1.00 -59.46
N LEU A 483 -38.09 -2.10 -60.02
CA LEU A 483 -38.37 -2.58 -61.37
C LEU A 483 -39.60 -3.49 -61.34
N VAL A 484 -40.63 -3.16 -62.11
CA VAL A 484 -41.85 -3.96 -62.26
C VAL A 484 -41.94 -4.46 -63.69
N LEU A 485 -42.13 -5.76 -63.86
CA LEU A 485 -42.39 -6.39 -65.15
C LEU A 485 -43.86 -6.77 -65.25
N ARG A 486 -44.52 -6.36 -66.34
CA ARG A 486 -45.92 -6.67 -66.62
C ARG A 486 -46.08 -7.32 -67.97
N THR A 487 -47.03 -8.23 -68.11
CA THR A 487 -47.50 -8.73 -69.42
C THR A 487 -48.98 -8.40 -69.59
N ASN A 488 -49.56 -8.74 -70.74
CA ASN A 488 -50.99 -8.56 -71.01
C ASN A 488 -51.91 -9.34 -70.05
N LYS A 489 -51.34 -10.24 -69.23
CA LYS A 489 -52.04 -11.06 -68.22
C LYS A 489 -51.89 -10.51 -66.79
N GLY A 490 -51.09 -9.46 -66.56
CA GLY A 490 -50.85 -8.87 -65.23
C GLY A 490 -49.36 -8.73 -64.87
N ASP A 491 -49.08 -8.37 -63.62
CA ASP A 491 -47.72 -8.17 -63.10
C ASP A 491 -47.02 -9.53 -62.93
N LYS A 492 -45.84 -9.69 -63.52
CA LYS A 492 -45.06 -10.94 -63.51
C LYS A 492 -44.04 -11.00 -62.38
N GLY A 493 -43.57 -9.86 -61.91
CA GLY A 493 -42.62 -9.80 -60.80
C GLY A 493 -42.14 -8.38 -60.53
N THR A 494 -41.51 -8.22 -59.37
CA THR A 494 -40.97 -6.95 -58.91
C THR A 494 -39.59 -7.16 -58.30
N TRP A 495 -38.62 -6.38 -58.73
CA TRP A 495 -37.23 -6.46 -58.27
C TRP A 495 -36.78 -5.11 -57.74
N LYS A 496 -36.07 -5.12 -56.61
CA LYS A 496 -35.44 -3.93 -56.03
C LYS A 496 -34.01 -3.83 -56.53
N PHE A 497 -33.61 -2.66 -57.00
CA PHE A 497 -32.21 -2.38 -57.33
C PHE A 497 -31.75 -1.04 -56.74
N VAL A 498 -30.46 -0.92 -56.48
CA VAL A 498 -29.81 0.25 -55.88
C VAL A 498 -28.98 0.95 -56.94
N LYS A 499 -29.21 2.24 -57.15
CA LYS A 499 -28.36 3.10 -57.98
C LYS A 499 -27.26 3.70 -57.11
N ASN A 500 -26.01 3.36 -57.43
CA ASN A 500 -24.81 3.92 -56.78
C ASN A 500 -24.39 5.27 -57.33
#